data_AF-A0A6I5RXL4-F1
#
_entry.id   AF-A0A6I5RXL4-F1
#
_cell.length_a   1.000
_cell.length_b   1.000
_cell.length_c   1.000
_cell.angle_alpha   90.00
_cell.angle_beta   90.00
_cell.angle_gamma   90.00
#
_symmetry.space_group_name_H-M   'P 1'
#
loop_
_entity.id
_entity.type
_entity.pdbx_description
1 polymer ?
#
loop_
_entity_poly.entity_id
_entity_poly.type
_entity_poly.pdbx_seq_one_letter_code
_entity_poly.pdbx_strand_id
1 'polypeptide(L)'
;GVGLFLGSAKAIEMAGPAIMLSYIIGGLAILVIMRALGEMAVHNPVAGSFSRYAQDYLGPLAGFLTGWNYWFLWLVTCVAEITAVAIYMGIWFPDVPRWIWALAALASMGGVNLIAVKAFGEFEFWFALIKIVTIIAMVLGGIGVIAFGFGNNGVALGISNLWSNGGFM
;
A
#
# COMPACT_ATOMS: atom_id res chain seq x y z
N GLY A 1 0.54 -3.18 -2.22
CA GLY A 1 1.86 -2.56 -2.52
C GLY A 1 1.72 -1.21 -3.20
N VAL A 2 0.75 -1.10 -4.11
CA VAL A 2 0.42 0.13 -4.85
C VAL A 2 0.24 1.37 -3.96
N GLY A 3 -0.42 1.23 -2.81
CA GLY A 3 -0.58 2.34 -1.86
C GLY A 3 0.74 2.92 -1.35
N LEU A 4 1.78 2.09 -1.18
CA LEU A 4 3.08 2.52 -0.66
C LEU A 4 3.89 3.32 -1.68
N PHE A 5 3.80 3.00 -2.97
CA PHE A 5 4.62 3.65 -3.99
C PHE A 5 3.82 4.66 -4.80
N LEU A 6 2.73 4.22 -5.45
CA LEU A 6 1.88 5.12 -6.25
C LEU A 6 1.11 6.09 -5.36
N GLY A 7 0.52 5.58 -4.28
CA GLY A 7 -0.26 6.38 -3.33
C GLY A 7 0.60 7.40 -2.59
N SER A 8 1.71 6.94 -2.00
CA SER A 8 2.62 7.84 -1.26
C SER A 8 3.25 8.90 -2.15
N ALA A 9 3.60 8.59 -3.41
CA ALA A 9 4.14 9.61 -4.32
C ALA A 9 3.16 10.78 -4.51
N LYS A 10 1.88 10.46 -4.76
CA LYS A 10 0.82 11.48 -4.88
C LYS A 10 0.54 12.19 -3.56
N ALA A 11 0.56 11.49 -2.44
CA ALA A 11 0.37 12.11 -1.14
C ALA A 11 1.52 13.06 -0.77
N ILE A 12 2.76 12.71 -1.10
CA ILE A 12 3.94 13.56 -0.87
C ILE A 12 3.87 14.81 -1.77
N GLU A 13 3.48 14.65 -3.03
CA GLU A 13 3.29 15.76 -3.97
C GLU A 13 2.26 16.78 -3.46
N MET A 14 1.19 16.32 -2.81
CA MET A 14 0.12 17.19 -2.29
C MET A 14 0.42 17.78 -0.92
N ALA A 15 0.94 16.98 0.02
CA ALA A 15 1.08 17.37 1.43
C ALA A 15 2.50 17.82 1.80
N GLY A 16 3.48 17.64 0.92
CA GLY A 16 4.86 18.01 1.19
C GLY A 16 5.41 17.32 2.46
N PRO A 17 6.27 18.01 3.24
CA PRO A 17 6.86 17.46 4.47
C PRO A 17 5.83 17.06 5.54
N ALA A 18 4.66 17.70 5.58
CA ALA A 18 3.60 17.46 6.56
C ALA A 18 3.03 16.04 6.51
N ILE A 19 3.21 15.31 5.41
CA ILE A 19 2.77 13.91 5.26
C ILE A 19 3.31 13.01 6.38
N MET A 20 4.49 13.33 6.94
CA MET A 20 5.07 12.59 8.06
C MET A 20 4.14 12.59 9.28
N LEU A 21 3.49 13.73 9.58
CA LEU A 21 2.54 13.82 10.68
C LEU A 21 1.29 12.97 10.41
N SER A 22 0.76 13.03 9.19
CA SER A 22 -0.39 12.21 8.79
C SER A 22 -0.09 10.71 8.92
N TYR A 23 1.11 10.26 8.53
CA TYR A 23 1.51 8.87 8.71
C TYR A 23 1.76 8.47 10.16
N ILE A 24 2.30 9.35 11.00
CA ILE A 24 2.44 9.08 12.43
C ILE A 24 1.07 8.91 13.08
N ILE A 25 0.15 9.86 12.86
CA ILE A 25 -1.18 9.84 13.47
C ILE A 25 -1.99 8.64 12.94
N GLY A 26 -2.02 8.44 11.63
CA GLY A 26 -2.70 7.30 11.01
C GLY A 26 -2.09 5.96 11.43
N GLY A 27 -0.77 5.88 11.49
CA GLY A 27 -0.04 4.69 11.93
C GLY A 27 -0.34 4.32 13.39
N LEU A 28 -0.38 5.31 14.30
CA LEU A 28 -0.76 5.08 15.69
C LEU A 28 -2.20 4.59 15.83
N ALA A 29 -3.14 5.18 15.08
CA ALA A 29 -4.53 4.74 15.08
C ALA A 29 -4.66 3.29 14.59
N ILE A 30 -4.02 2.96 13.46
CA ILE A 30 -4.01 1.59 12.92
C ILE A 30 -3.35 0.62 13.91
N LEU A 31 -2.26 1.02 14.57
CA LEU A 31 -1.58 0.18 15.55
C LEU A 31 -2.52 -0.19 16.71
N VAL A 32 -3.26 0.77 17.26
CA VAL A 32 -4.22 0.51 18.34
C VAL A 32 -5.35 -0.40 17.87
N ILE A 33 -5.90 -0.15 16.68
CA ILE A 33 -6.97 -0.97 16.10
C ILE A 33 -6.49 -2.42 15.88
N MET A 34 -5.31 -2.61 15.30
CA MET A 34 -4.74 -3.94 15.03
C MET A 34 -4.38 -4.67 16.32
N ARG A 35 -3.94 -3.96 17.36
CA ARG A 35 -3.71 -4.54 18.69
C ARG A 35 -5.01 -5.05 19.31
N ALA A 36 -6.06 -4.23 19.33
CA ALA A 36 -7.36 -4.62 19.86
C ALA A 36 -7.97 -5.80 19.06
N LEU A 37 -7.86 -5.79 17.73
CA LEU A 37 -8.29 -6.90 16.89
C LEU A 37 -7.49 -8.19 17.16
N GLY A 38 -6.18 -8.07 17.37
CA GLY A 38 -5.32 -9.21 17.73
C GLY A 38 -5.69 -9.83 19.07
N GLU A 39 -6.01 -9.02 20.08
CA GLU A 39 -6.47 -9.50 21.39
C GLU A 39 -7.81 -10.23 21.28
N MET A 40 -8.77 -9.68 20.53
CA MET A 40 -10.04 -10.34 20.27
C MET A 40 -9.87 -11.67 19.50
N ALA A 41 -8.93 -11.73 18.56
CA ALA A 41 -8.65 -12.93 17.77
C ALA A 41 -8.05 -14.06 18.62
N VAL A 42 -7.20 -13.72 19.60
CA VAL A 42 -6.64 -14.70 20.55
C VAL A 42 -7.69 -15.16 21.56
N HIS A 43 -8.53 -14.24 22.05
CA HIS A 43 -9.57 -14.55 23.03
C HIS A 43 -10.68 -15.44 22.44
N ASN A 44 -11.11 -15.15 21.21
CA ASN A 44 -12.16 -15.90 20.51
C ASN A 44 -11.66 -16.34 19.13
N PRO A 45 -10.92 -17.47 19.06
CA PRO A 45 -10.41 -18.00 17.80
C PRO A 45 -11.54 -18.65 17.00
N VAL A 46 -12.24 -17.85 16.21
CA VAL A 46 -13.27 -18.31 15.28
C VAL A 46 -12.72 -18.27 13.86
N ALA A 47 -13.08 -19.26 13.05
CA ALA A 47 -12.69 -19.34 11.64
C ALA A 47 -13.45 -18.34 10.74
N GLY A 48 -13.66 -17.11 11.23
CA GLY A 48 -14.47 -16.07 10.59
C GLY A 48 -13.70 -14.76 10.37
N SER A 49 -14.25 -13.89 9.52
CA SER A 49 -13.73 -12.53 9.30
C SER A 49 -14.04 -11.63 10.51
N PHE A 50 -13.39 -10.47 10.61
CA PHE A 50 -13.64 -9.46 11.65
C PHE A 50 -15.10 -9.01 11.76
N SER A 51 -15.88 -9.17 10.69
CA SER A 51 -17.34 -9.02 10.68
C SER A 51 -18.02 -9.89 11.76
N ARG A 52 -17.47 -11.06 12.08
CA ARG A 52 -17.99 -11.92 13.14
C ARG A 52 -17.80 -11.32 14.54
N TYR A 53 -16.63 -10.72 14.81
CA TYR A 53 -16.42 -10.00 16.06
C TYR A 53 -17.36 -8.80 16.18
N ALA A 54 -17.55 -8.04 15.10
CA ALA A 54 -18.54 -6.96 15.08
C ALA A 54 -19.96 -7.50 15.34
N GLN A 55 -20.33 -8.64 14.79
CA GLN A 55 -21.62 -9.27 15.05
C GLN A 55 -21.80 -9.67 16.52
N ASP A 56 -20.80 -10.32 17.11
CA ASP A 56 -20.90 -10.89 18.45
C ASP A 56 -20.85 -9.82 19.54
N TYR A 57 -20.11 -8.72 19.33
CA TYR A 57 -19.95 -7.65 20.34
C TYR A 57 -20.85 -6.41 20.11
N LEU A 58 -21.23 -6.10 18.87
CA LEU A 58 -22.01 -4.89 18.52
C LEU A 58 -23.39 -5.22 17.91
N GLY A 59 -23.64 -6.49 17.59
CA GLY A 59 -24.92 -6.99 17.10
C GLY A 59 -24.96 -7.24 15.58
N PRO A 60 -26.07 -7.83 15.08
CA PRO A 60 -26.17 -8.34 13.71
C PRO A 60 -25.95 -7.30 12.61
N LEU A 61 -26.45 -6.07 12.82
CA LEU A 61 -26.32 -4.99 11.84
C LEU A 61 -24.85 -4.56 11.67
N ALA A 62 -24.12 -4.43 12.77
CA ALA A 62 -22.70 -4.07 12.74
C ALA A 62 -21.88 -5.13 12.00
N GLY A 63 -22.14 -6.41 12.29
CA GLY A 63 -21.53 -7.52 11.55
C GLY A 63 -21.77 -7.45 10.05
N PHE A 64 -23.02 -7.27 9.63
CA PHE A 64 -23.39 -7.14 8.22
C PHE A 64 -22.69 -5.96 7.54
N LEU A 65 -22.71 -4.78 8.15
CA LEU A 65 -22.07 -3.58 7.59
C LEU A 65 -20.55 -3.74 7.47
N THR A 66 -19.89 -4.30 8.49
CA THR A 66 -18.45 -4.59 8.44
C THR A 66 -18.12 -5.59 7.33
N GLY A 67 -18.94 -6.63 7.15
CA GLY A 67 -18.76 -7.61 6.08
C GLY A 67 -18.85 -6.99 4.68
N TRP A 68 -19.87 -6.17 4.45
CA TRP A 68 -20.02 -5.45 3.18
C TRP A 68 -18.91 -4.43 2.94
N ASN A 69 -18.57 -3.65 3.96
CA ASN A 69 -17.47 -2.69 3.87
C ASN A 69 -16.15 -3.38 3.51
N TYR A 70 -15.88 -4.54 4.12
CA TYR A 70 -14.70 -5.34 3.82
C TYR A 70 -14.71 -5.85 2.38
N TRP A 71 -15.84 -6.32 1.88
CA TRP A 71 -15.98 -6.74 0.48
C TRP A 71 -15.74 -5.58 -0.50
N PHE A 72 -16.34 -4.41 -0.25
CA PHE A 72 -16.13 -3.21 -1.06
C PHE A 72 -14.67 -2.74 -1.03
N LEU A 73 -14.02 -2.77 0.14
CA LEU A 73 -12.60 -2.44 0.29
C LEU A 73 -11.74 -3.30 -0.64
N TRP A 74 -11.98 -4.61 -0.68
CA TRP A 74 -11.24 -5.50 -1.57
C TRP A 74 -11.51 -5.23 -3.04
N LEU A 75 -12.76 -4.97 -3.43
CA LEU A 75 -13.09 -4.62 -4.81
C LEU A 75 -12.33 -3.36 -5.25
N VAL A 76 -12.38 -2.30 -4.45
CA VAL A 76 -11.68 -1.04 -4.74
C VAL A 76 -10.16 -1.25 -4.79
N THR A 77 -9.63 -2.07 -3.88
CA THR A 77 -8.20 -2.40 -3.84
C THR A 77 -7.76 -3.10 -5.13
N CYS A 78 -8.52 -4.10 -5.60
CA CYS A 78 -8.22 -4.79 -6.86
C CYS A 78 -8.19 -3.83 -8.06
N VAL A 79 -9.16 -2.91 -8.15
CA VAL A 79 -9.20 -1.89 -9.22
C VAL A 79 -7.99 -0.96 -9.14
N ALA A 80 -7.61 -0.54 -7.93
CA ALA A 80 -6.43 0.29 -7.72
C ALA A 80 -5.15 -0.42 -8.15
N GLU A 81 -5.03 -1.73 -7.89
CA GLU A 81 -3.87 -2.52 -8.31
C GLU A 81 -3.75 -2.64 -9.83
N ILE A 82 -4.85 -2.95 -10.52
CA ILE A 82 -4.91 -3.00 -11.99
C ILE A 82 -4.56 -1.64 -12.60
N THR A 83 -5.08 -0.56 -12.01
CA THR A 83 -4.80 0.82 -12.47
C THR A 83 -3.32 1.15 -12.34
N ALA A 84 -2.67 0.74 -11.26
CA ALA A 84 -1.25 0.96 -11.06
C ALA A 84 -0.40 0.25 -12.12
N VAL A 85 -0.72 -1.00 -12.44
CA VAL A 85 -0.04 -1.73 -13.52
C VAL A 85 -0.18 -0.98 -14.84
N ALA A 86 -1.39 -0.50 -15.18
CA ALA A 86 -1.62 0.26 -16.40
C ALA A 86 -0.84 1.58 -16.46
N ILE A 87 -0.68 2.27 -15.32
CA ILE A 87 0.13 3.49 -15.22
C ILE A 87 1.61 3.16 -15.42
N TYR A 88 2.15 2.19 -14.68
CA TYR A 88 3.57 1.85 -14.75
C TYR A 88 3.97 1.31 -16.12
N MET A 89 3.16 0.44 -16.73
CA MET A 89 3.44 -0.06 -18.07
C MET A 89 3.36 1.04 -19.13
N GLY A 90 2.50 2.05 -18.94
CA GLY A 90 2.46 3.23 -19.82
C GLY A 90 3.71 4.11 -19.73
N ILE A 91 4.50 4.04 -18.65
CA ILE A 91 5.78 4.76 -18.54
C ILE A 91 6.85 4.07 -19.41
N TRP A 92 6.84 2.75 -19.48
CA TRP A 92 7.82 1.97 -20.27
C TRP A 92 7.38 1.76 -21.73
N PHE A 93 6.07 1.63 -21.97
CA PHE A 93 5.47 1.40 -23.28
C PHE A 93 4.43 2.50 -23.58
N PRO A 94 4.89 3.73 -23.87
CA PRO A 94 4.01 4.89 -24.05
C PRO A 94 3.08 4.77 -25.27
N ASP A 95 3.48 4.03 -26.29
CA ASP A 95 2.70 3.85 -27.53
C ASP A 95 1.51 2.89 -27.35
N VAL A 96 1.47 2.13 -26.26
CA VAL A 96 0.41 1.14 -26.01
C VAL A 96 -0.69 1.75 -25.12
N PRO A 97 -1.96 1.74 -25.57
CA PRO A 97 -3.07 2.24 -24.76
C PRO A 97 -3.17 1.55 -23.39
N ARG A 98 -3.33 2.34 -22.33
CA ARG A 98 -3.36 1.86 -20.93
C ARG A 98 -4.41 0.77 -20.66
N TRP A 99 -5.54 0.78 -21.37
CA TRP A 99 -6.61 -0.21 -21.18
C TRP A 99 -6.15 -1.63 -21.53
N ILE A 100 -5.19 -1.79 -22.45
CA ILE A 100 -4.63 -3.09 -22.82
C ILE A 100 -3.87 -3.69 -21.64
N TRP A 101 -3.03 -2.89 -20.98
CA TRP A 101 -2.31 -3.29 -19.78
C TRP A 101 -3.24 -3.59 -18.61
N ALA A 102 -4.30 -2.80 -18.44
CA ALA A 102 -5.32 -3.07 -17.42
C ALA A 102 -6.03 -4.41 -17.67
N LEU A 103 -6.46 -4.69 -18.92
CA LEU A 103 -7.11 -5.93 -19.28
C LEU A 103 -6.17 -7.14 -19.13
N ALA A 104 -4.91 -7.00 -19.53
CA ALA A 104 -3.89 -8.03 -19.38
C ALA A 104 -3.59 -8.34 -17.90
N ALA A 105 -3.54 -7.32 -17.03
CA ALA A 105 -3.39 -7.50 -15.59
C ALA A 105 -4.61 -8.23 -14.99
N LEU A 106 -5.82 -7.82 -15.35
CA LEU A 106 -7.05 -8.48 -14.90
C LEU A 106 -7.11 -9.95 -15.33
N ALA A 107 -6.83 -10.23 -16.61
CA ALA A 107 -6.85 -11.58 -17.16
C ALA A 107 -5.77 -12.47 -16.51
N SER A 108 -4.56 -11.95 -16.29
CA SER A 108 -3.49 -12.70 -15.65
C SER A 108 -3.81 -13.00 -14.18
N MET A 109 -4.29 -12.03 -13.41
CA MET A 109 -4.71 -12.24 -12.01
C MET A 109 -5.86 -13.25 -11.92
N GLY A 110 -6.87 -13.13 -12.79
CA GLY A 110 -7.97 -14.09 -12.88
C GLY A 110 -7.48 -15.51 -13.20
N GLY A 111 -6.56 -15.64 -14.17
CA GLY A 111 -5.96 -16.93 -14.53
C GLY A 111 -5.15 -17.57 -13.40
N VAL A 112 -4.32 -16.78 -12.70
CA VAL A 112 -3.53 -17.27 -11.55
C VAL A 112 -4.44 -17.74 -10.42
N ASN A 113 -5.52 -17.00 -10.15
CA ASN A 113 -6.49 -17.35 -9.09
C ASN A 113 -7.10 -18.74 -9.29
N LEU A 114 -7.27 -19.18 -10.53
CA LEU A 114 -7.85 -20.49 -10.87
C LEU A 114 -6.86 -21.66 -10.76
N ILE A 115 -5.55 -21.40 -10.84
CA ILE A 115 -4.53 -22.46 -11.03
C ILE A 115 -3.71 -22.70 -9.74
N ALA A 116 -3.49 -21.68 -8.92
CA ALA A 116 -2.28 -21.62 -8.09
C ALA A 116 -2.49 -21.68 -6.57
N VAL A 117 -3.47 -22.42 -6.05
CA VAL A 117 -3.68 -22.50 -4.58
C VAL A 117 -2.45 -23.06 -3.85
N LYS A 118 -1.69 -23.96 -4.48
CA LYS A 118 -0.51 -24.61 -3.86
C LYS A 118 0.80 -23.82 -4.03
N ALA A 119 0.92 -23.02 -5.08
CA ALA A 119 2.13 -22.22 -5.36
C ALA A 119 2.06 -20.81 -4.75
N PHE A 120 0.88 -20.39 -4.28
CA PHE A 120 0.63 -19.05 -3.76
C PHE A 120 1.60 -18.65 -2.63
N GLY A 121 1.88 -19.56 -1.69
CA GLY A 121 2.76 -19.28 -0.56
C GLY A 121 4.22 -19.00 -0.97
N GLU A 122 4.75 -19.71 -1.97
CA GLU A 122 6.10 -19.46 -2.47
C GLU A 122 6.17 -18.14 -3.25
N PHE A 123 5.18 -17.85 -4.09
CA PHE A 123 5.10 -16.58 -4.81
C PHE A 123 5.00 -15.39 -3.85
N GLU A 124 4.20 -15.52 -2.79
CA GLU A 124 4.06 -14.47 -1.78
C GLU A 124 5.39 -14.21 -1.05
N PHE A 125 6.14 -15.26 -0.72
CA PHE A 125 7.48 -15.14 -0.14
C PHE A 125 8.43 -14.35 -1.07
N TRP A 126 8.52 -14.74 -2.34
CA TRP A 126 9.38 -14.04 -3.31
C TRP A 126 8.94 -12.59 -3.56
N PHE A 127 7.63 -12.34 -3.68
CA PHE A 127 7.10 -10.98 -3.85
C PHE A 127 7.30 -10.13 -2.59
N ALA A 128 7.23 -10.71 -1.39
CA ALA A 128 7.55 -10.01 -0.15
C ALA A 128 9.04 -9.63 -0.11
N LEU A 129 9.94 -10.51 -0.54
CA LEU A 129 11.37 -10.21 -0.63
C LEU A 129 11.64 -9.02 -1.57
N ILE A 130 11.04 -9.02 -2.76
CA ILE A 130 11.17 -7.90 -3.72
C ILE A 130 10.71 -6.59 -3.08
N LYS A 131 9.59 -6.60 -2.35
CA LYS A 131 9.10 -5.40 -1.64
C LYS A 131 10.10 -4.89 -0.61
N ILE A 132 10.67 -5.77 0.22
CA ILE A 132 11.64 -5.39 1.26
C ILE A 132 12.89 -4.78 0.62
N VAL A 133 13.45 -5.44 -0.41
CA VAL A 133 14.63 -4.94 -1.13
C VAL A 133 14.34 -3.57 -1.75
N THR A 134 13.16 -3.39 -2.35
CA THR A 134 12.75 -2.11 -2.94
C THR A 134 12.69 -1.00 -1.89
N ILE A 135 12.11 -1.27 -0.72
CA ILE A 135 12.02 -0.29 0.38
C ILE A 135 13.43 0.12 0.83
N ILE A 136 14.32 -0.86 1.07
CA ILE A 136 15.69 -0.59 1.50
C ILE A 136 16.42 0.24 0.43
N ALA A 137 16.30 -0.12 -0.85
CA ALA A 137 16.91 0.63 -1.94
C ALA A 137 16.41 2.09 -2.00
N MET A 138 15.11 2.32 -1.80
CA MET A 138 14.54 3.67 -1.78
C MET A 138 15.02 4.49 -0.57
N VAL A 139 15.12 3.88 0.61
CA VAL A 139 15.65 4.55 1.81
C VAL A 139 17.12 4.92 1.63
N LEU A 140 17.95 3.98 1.16
CA LEU A 140 19.37 4.24 0.90
C LEU A 140 19.56 5.29 -0.19
N GLY A 141 18.76 5.24 -1.26
CA GLY A 141 18.75 6.26 -2.31
C GLY A 141 18.40 7.64 -1.76
N GLY A 142 17.36 7.75 -0.94
CA GLY A 142 16.97 9.00 -0.27
C GLY A 142 18.06 9.56 0.65
N ILE A 143 18.69 8.70 1.46
CA ILE A 143 19.85 9.09 2.28
C ILE A 143 21.00 9.57 1.38
N GLY A 144 21.25 8.89 0.26
CA GLY A 144 22.28 9.26 -0.70
C GLY A 144 22.06 10.64 -1.32
N VAL A 145 20.81 10.97 -1.64
CA VAL A 145 20.40 12.30 -2.15
C VAL A 145 20.65 13.38 -1.07
N ILE A 146 20.30 13.11 0.18
CA ILE A 146 20.45 14.06 1.30
C ILE A 146 21.93 14.29 1.66
N ALA A 147 22.69 13.20 1.79
CA ALA A 147 24.06 13.23 2.33
C ALA A 147 25.13 13.51 1.27
N PHE A 148 24.97 12.98 0.05
CA PHE A 148 25.98 13.06 -1.01
C PHE A 148 25.51 13.84 -2.24
N GLY A 149 24.25 14.29 -2.29
CA GLY A 149 23.73 15.01 -3.44
C GLY A 149 23.63 14.17 -4.71
N PHE A 150 23.38 12.85 -4.57
CA PHE A 150 23.11 11.99 -5.72
C PHE A 150 21.97 12.58 -6.56
N GLY A 151 22.21 12.80 -7.87
CA GLY A 151 21.25 13.44 -8.76
C GLY A 151 21.18 14.99 -8.67
N ASN A 152 21.98 15.62 -7.80
CA ASN A 152 22.08 17.07 -7.64
C ASN A 152 23.53 17.58 -7.78
N ASN A 153 24.24 17.16 -8.83
CA ASN A 153 25.63 17.55 -9.12
C ASN A 153 26.62 17.35 -7.94
N GLY A 154 26.35 16.42 -7.02
CA GLY A 154 27.18 16.17 -5.84
C GLY A 154 27.03 17.21 -4.71
N VAL A 155 26.08 18.14 -4.83
CA VAL A 155 25.77 19.10 -3.77
C VAL A 155 24.73 18.47 -2.85
N ALA A 156 25.15 18.17 -1.62
CA ALA A 156 24.28 17.63 -0.59
C ALA A 156 23.10 18.58 -0.33
N LEU A 157 21.88 18.08 -0.49
CA LEU A 157 20.65 18.85 -0.28
C LEU A 157 20.39 19.11 1.20
N GLY A 158 20.90 18.24 2.09
CA GLY A 158 20.65 18.32 3.52
C GLY A 158 19.16 18.18 3.89
N ILE A 159 18.83 18.54 5.12
CA ILE A 159 17.45 18.51 5.65
C ILE A 159 16.73 19.85 5.51
N SER A 160 17.41 20.89 5.02
CA SER A 160 16.86 22.25 4.88
C SER A 160 15.62 22.30 3.99
N ASN A 161 15.52 21.43 2.99
CA ASN A 161 14.35 21.32 2.11
C ASN A 161 13.05 20.95 2.84
N LEU A 162 13.10 20.46 4.09
CA LEU A 162 11.91 20.21 4.90
C LEU A 162 11.19 21.51 5.34
N TRP A 163 11.86 22.65 5.29
CA TRP A 163 11.28 23.95 5.68
C TRP A 163 11.58 25.10 4.72
N SER A 164 12.57 24.97 3.83
CA SER A 164 12.99 26.03 2.92
C SER A 164 12.08 26.24 1.70
N ASN A 165 11.33 25.23 1.25
CA ASN A 165 10.50 25.31 0.04
C ASN A 165 9.00 25.36 0.36
N GLY A 166 8.56 26.45 1.00
CA GLY A 166 7.15 26.65 1.36
C GLY A 166 6.80 26.34 2.82
N GLY A 167 7.79 25.99 3.66
CA GLY A 167 7.56 25.62 5.06
C GLY A 167 7.32 24.12 5.26
N PHE A 168 6.93 23.75 6.48
CA PHE A 168 6.64 22.35 6.82
C PHE A 168 5.24 21.89 6.36
N MET A 169 4.32 22.84 6.14
CA MET A 169 2.95 22.66 5.64
C MET A 169 2.70 23.54 4.44
#